data_AF-A0A7C0VAW0-F1
#
_entry.id   AF-A0A7C0VAW0-F1
#
_cell.length_a   1.000
_cell.length_b   1.000
_cell.length_c   1.000
_cell.angle_alpha   90.00
_cell.angle_beta   90.00
_cell.angle_gamma   90.00
#
_symmetry.space_group_name_H-M   'P 1'
#
loop_
_entity.id
_entity.type
_entity.pdbx_description
1 polymer ?
#
loop_
_entity_poly.entity_id
_entity_poly.type
_entity_poly.pdbx_seq_one_letter_code
_entity_poly.pdbx_strand_id
1 'polypeptide(L)'
;MLYLLISLQLIVSPDPVKTDLSTPVKITVSTDDGRPVQGVKFIVKPSTLGKVKNGIFIPSSTGKGIILCMGMVDGRTLKKPVYLVINEEATGKITPRSARVGIGESVVFTVTGGNVKKWKVFPQTLGTIKQGNFTAKQPGRGKIVAVLEDGRVLTATVIVGNITGRIKVIPSFARVDVGGTVTLRTEKIIENPRWNVFPERVGDVNQNGVFTAKSPGRCMVVLRGRLNNREIIGRAVIVVRGGGVKLIPKRAVLKTGGTVKFTVFDGNGNPVNNIKWKVVPRRIGRISPDGMFTPLVRGGKGKVIAILPKGYSKRVLSAPVFIIPDRNAYIRVSPGFVHLDNPGQTVRFYTEIKGISMNERVKFSVYPEDLGTITEDGIFTAKREGTGVVIAKIKGNLPVKPGRAVVIVGEGGSILQVSPSNPTLKQGEKIRFIASPSSPLPSGIKFIWRVMPFYLGKIQNDGTFIAGKVPEGHTIMLGKVVVVGVKDGEICCYGGTSVTVRR
;
A
#
# COMPACT_ATOMS: atom_id res chain seq x y z
N MET A 1 32.34 35.77 22.66
CA MET A 1 31.43 35.13 23.64
C MET A 1 30.88 36.26 24.50
N LEU A 2 29.66 36.70 24.21
CA LEU A 2 29.02 37.86 24.84
C LEU A 2 28.62 37.44 26.26
N TYR A 3 29.33 37.92 27.29
CA TYR A 3 28.85 37.79 28.67
C TYR A 3 27.59 38.66 28.79
N LEU A 4 26.41 38.05 28.67
CA LEU A 4 25.21 38.67 29.21
C LEU A 4 25.46 38.88 30.70
N LEU A 5 25.50 40.14 31.13
CA LEU A 5 25.37 40.52 32.53
C LEU A 5 23.95 40.13 32.97
N ILE A 6 23.73 38.85 33.26
CA ILE A 6 22.47 38.40 33.85
C ILE A 6 22.48 38.95 35.28
N SER A 7 21.57 39.87 35.58
CA SER A 7 21.43 40.41 36.92
C SER A 7 21.07 39.26 37.86
N LEU A 8 21.97 38.91 38.77
CA LEU A 8 21.74 37.87 39.78
C LEU A 8 20.55 38.28 40.66
N GLN A 9 19.41 37.62 40.48
CA GLN A 9 18.16 37.90 41.20
C GLN A 9 17.65 36.65 41.92
N LEU A 10 16.86 36.87 42.98
CA LEU A 10 16.12 35.78 43.62
C LEU A 10 14.81 35.52 42.87
N ILE A 11 14.49 34.25 42.67
CA ILE A 11 13.17 33.75 42.32
C ILE A 11 12.57 33.15 43.59
N VAL A 12 11.37 33.60 43.96
CA VAL A 12 10.63 33.05 45.11
C VAL A 12 9.32 32.47 44.58
N SER A 13 8.96 31.28 45.05
CA SER A 13 7.72 30.61 44.68
C SER A 13 7.00 30.06 45.92
N PRO A 14 5.67 30.26 46.04
CA PRO A 14 4.83 31.06 45.14
C PRO A 14 5.02 32.58 45.34
N ASP A 15 4.81 33.37 44.29
CA ASP A 15 4.75 34.84 44.33
C ASP A 15 3.58 35.33 43.45
N PRO A 16 2.46 35.82 44.03
CA PRO A 16 2.21 36.06 45.45
C PRO A 16 1.97 34.77 46.26
N VAL A 17 2.24 34.81 47.56
CA VAL A 17 1.79 33.81 48.54
C VAL A 17 0.33 34.07 48.89
N LYS A 18 -0.57 33.14 48.58
CA LYS A 18 -1.99 33.19 48.94
C LYS A 18 -2.35 32.00 49.80
N THR A 19 -2.98 32.25 50.95
CA THR A 19 -3.40 31.18 51.88
C THR A 19 -4.60 31.59 52.74
N ASP A 20 -5.02 30.69 53.62
CA ASP A 20 -5.97 30.90 54.73
C ASP A 20 -5.29 30.61 56.08
N LEU A 21 -6.00 30.79 57.20
CA LEU A 21 -5.44 30.58 58.54
C LEU A 21 -5.07 29.13 58.86
N SER A 22 -5.61 28.15 58.13
CA SER A 22 -5.40 26.72 58.42
C SER A 22 -4.34 26.07 57.53
N THR A 23 -3.91 26.76 56.46
CA THR A 23 -3.01 26.21 55.44
C THR A 23 -1.59 26.80 55.50
N PRO A 24 -0.57 26.04 55.96
CA PRO A 24 0.84 26.44 55.81
C PRO A 24 1.29 26.39 54.35
N VAL A 25 2.17 27.31 53.93
CA VAL A 25 2.66 27.39 52.55
C VAL A 25 4.18 27.21 52.49
N LYS A 26 4.65 26.25 51.69
CA LYS A 26 6.08 26.10 51.41
C LYS A 26 6.56 27.22 50.48
N ILE A 27 7.61 27.91 50.90
CA ILE A 27 8.31 28.96 50.16
C ILE A 27 9.66 28.42 49.72
N THR A 28 9.89 28.40 48.41
CA THR A 28 11.17 28.05 47.81
C THR A 28 11.84 29.29 47.25
N VAL A 29 13.15 29.42 47.48
CA VAL A 29 13.95 30.52 46.95
C VAL A 29 15.09 29.94 46.13
N SER A 30 15.21 30.39 44.90
CA SER A 30 16.28 30.01 43.99
C SER A 30 16.91 31.24 43.35
N THR A 31 18.08 31.08 42.75
CA THR A 31 18.62 32.01 41.76
C THR A 31 17.80 31.95 40.47
N ASP A 32 18.04 32.90 39.58
CA ASP A 32 17.47 32.97 38.23
C ASP A 32 17.85 31.79 37.33
N ASP A 33 19.02 31.18 37.55
CA ASP A 33 19.44 29.91 36.92
C ASP A 33 18.86 28.65 37.60
N GLY A 34 18.00 28.81 38.61
CA GLY A 34 17.23 27.73 39.23
C GLY A 34 17.91 26.99 40.38
N ARG A 35 19.08 27.45 40.86
CA ARG A 35 19.75 26.82 42.01
C ARG A 35 19.07 27.21 43.32
N PRO A 36 18.82 26.28 44.26
CA PRO A 36 18.24 26.61 45.55
C PRO A 36 19.20 27.46 46.40
N VAL A 37 18.70 28.53 47.00
CA VAL A 37 19.48 29.36 47.93
C VAL A 37 19.33 28.81 49.35
N GLN A 38 20.44 28.47 49.99
CA GLN A 38 20.46 27.99 51.37
C GLN A 38 20.58 29.15 52.37
N GLY A 39 20.13 28.93 53.61
CA GLY A 39 20.27 29.92 54.68
C GLY A 39 19.42 31.19 54.51
N VAL A 40 18.34 31.13 53.72
CA VAL A 40 17.48 32.29 53.45
C VAL A 40 16.79 32.78 54.71
N LYS A 41 16.92 34.08 54.98
CA LYS A 41 16.22 34.78 56.06
C LYS A 41 14.91 35.36 55.54
N PHE A 42 13.82 35.11 56.27
CA PHE A 42 12.48 35.60 55.93
C PHE A 42 11.98 36.60 56.97
N ILE A 43 11.41 37.71 56.53
CA ILE A 43 10.79 38.73 57.40
C ILE A 43 9.37 38.97 56.90
N VAL A 44 8.37 38.68 57.73
CA VAL A 44 6.94 38.91 57.42
C VAL A 44 6.54 40.30 57.90
N LYS A 45 5.87 41.08 57.05
CA LYS A 45 5.36 42.42 57.38
C LYS A 45 3.89 42.59 56.99
N PRO A 46 2.99 42.99 57.92
CA PRO A 46 3.25 43.11 59.35
C PRO A 46 3.54 41.74 59.99
N SER A 47 4.32 41.74 61.08
CA SER A 47 4.74 40.50 61.77
C SER A 47 3.59 39.73 62.40
N THR A 48 2.43 40.37 62.55
CA THR A 48 1.19 39.76 63.02
C THR A 48 0.60 38.74 62.03
N LEU A 49 0.94 38.81 60.74
CA LEU A 49 0.37 37.92 59.72
C LEU A 49 0.85 36.47 59.83
N GLY A 50 2.03 36.24 60.40
CA GLY A 50 2.59 34.89 60.51
C GLY A 50 4.11 34.85 60.58
N LYS A 51 4.66 33.64 60.56
CA LYS A 51 6.11 33.38 60.63
C LYS A 51 6.53 32.35 59.59
N VAL A 52 7.77 32.43 59.10
CA VAL A 52 8.36 31.36 58.27
C VAL A 52 9.30 30.51 59.11
N LYS A 53 9.07 29.20 59.17
CA LYS A 53 9.95 28.22 59.82
C LYS A 53 10.35 27.16 58.80
N ASN A 54 11.66 26.92 58.63
CA ASN A 54 12.20 25.93 57.70
C ASN A 54 11.63 26.06 56.26
N GLY A 55 11.46 27.29 55.78
CA GLY A 55 10.88 27.57 54.46
C GLY A 55 9.37 27.34 54.37
N ILE A 56 8.65 27.16 55.47
CA ILE A 56 7.19 27.05 55.50
C ILE A 56 6.62 28.28 56.21
N PHE A 57 5.80 29.05 55.49
CA PHE A 57 5.01 30.13 56.06
C PHE A 57 3.81 29.57 56.82
N ILE A 58 3.68 29.98 58.08
CA ILE A 58 2.61 29.62 59.00
C ILE A 58 1.82 30.89 59.30
N PRO A 59 0.56 31.00 58.84
CA PRO A 59 -0.28 32.17 59.04
C PRO A 59 -0.72 32.31 60.50
N SER A 60 -1.00 33.53 60.94
CA SER A 60 -1.43 33.84 62.32
C SER A 60 -2.58 34.85 62.41
N SER A 61 -2.77 35.70 61.39
CA SER A 61 -3.92 36.58 61.26
C SER A 61 -4.23 36.84 59.77
N THR A 62 -5.45 37.29 59.48
CA THR A 62 -5.86 37.63 58.11
C THR A 62 -5.37 39.01 57.70
N GLY A 63 -5.24 39.23 56.39
CA GLY A 63 -4.82 40.52 55.86
C GLY A 63 -3.86 40.42 54.68
N LYS A 64 -3.31 41.58 54.30
CA LYS A 64 -2.35 41.71 53.20
C LYS A 64 -1.03 42.22 53.74
N GLY A 65 0.07 41.72 53.19
CA GLY A 65 1.41 42.10 53.60
C GLY A 65 2.46 41.64 52.62
N ILE A 66 3.69 41.53 53.10
CA ILE A 66 4.81 41.01 52.32
C ILE A 66 5.65 40.04 53.14
N ILE A 67 6.31 39.11 52.46
CA ILE A 67 7.43 38.33 52.99
C ILE A 67 8.69 38.83 52.29
N LEU A 68 9.60 39.44 53.04
CA LEU A 68 10.90 39.84 52.53
C LEU A 68 11.87 38.66 52.67
N CYS A 69 12.27 38.10 51.52
CA CYS A 69 13.24 37.02 51.42
C CYS A 69 14.64 37.60 51.23
N MET A 70 15.63 37.15 52.02
CA MET A 70 17.02 37.60 51.96
C MET A 70 17.94 36.40 51.86
N GLY A 71 18.69 36.28 50.76
CA GLY A 71 19.58 35.15 50.50
C GLY A 71 20.98 35.63 50.12
N MET A 72 22.01 34.87 50.51
CA MET A 72 23.39 35.12 50.10
C MET A 72 23.68 34.33 48.82
N VAL A 73 24.11 35.03 47.77
CA VAL A 73 24.52 34.44 46.49
C VAL A 73 25.84 35.10 46.11
N ASP A 74 26.88 34.29 45.89
CA ASP A 74 28.23 34.74 45.51
C ASP A 74 28.78 35.89 46.39
N GLY A 75 28.62 35.75 47.71
CA GLY A 75 29.08 36.72 48.71
C GLY A 75 28.23 38.00 48.81
N ARG A 76 27.16 38.14 48.03
CA ARG A 76 26.24 39.28 48.08
C ARG A 76 24.91 38.89 48.69
N THR A 77 24.35 39.75 49.54
CA THR A 77 22.99 39.57 50.06
C THR A 77 21.98 40.16 49.09
N LEU A 78 21.17 39.30 48.46
CA LEU A 78 20.05 39.70 47.62
C LEU A 78 18.76 39.72 48.43
N LYS A 79 17.84 40.62 48.07
CA LYS A 79 16.53 40.78 48.74
C LYS A 79 15.41 40.73 47.71
N LYS A 80 14.32 40.01 48.04
CA LYS A 80 13.10 39.99 47.22
C LYS A 80 11.85 40.03 48.11
N PRO A 81 11.00 41.06 48.00
CA PRO A 81 9.68 41.05 48.61
C PRO A 81 8.72 40.17 47.80
N VAL A 82 7.87 39.43 48.49
CA VAL A 82 6.78 38.64 47.93
C VAL A 82 5.47 39.07 48.55
N TYR A 83 4.46 39.34 47.73
CA TYR A 83 3.15 39.75 48.23
C TYR A 83 2.45 38.59 48.94
N LEU A 84 1.87 38.88 50.10
CA LEU A 84 1.17 37.93 50.95
C LEU A 84 -0.29 38.33 51.09
N VAL A 85 -1.20 37.38 50.87
CA VAL A 85 -2.64 37.52 51.12
C VAL A 85 -3.13 36.34 51.92
N ILE A 86 -3.65 36.61 53.12
CA ILE A 86 -4.27 35.61 54.00
C ILE A 86 -5.74 35.94 54.11
N ASN A 87 -6.59 35.07 53.59
CA ASN A 87 -8.04 35.22 53.68
C ASN A 87 -8.59 34.40 54.85
N GLU A 88 -9.77 34.78 55.37
CA GLU A 88 -10.55 33.83 56.15
C GLU A 88 -10.95 32.65 55.24
N GLU A 89 -10.82 31.43 55.73
CA GLU A 89 -11.13 30.21 54.99
C GLU A 89 -12.63 30.18 54.62
N ALA A 90 -13.00 30.55 53.39
CA ALA A 90 -14.30 30.21 52.83
C ALA A 90 -14.12 28.93 52.00
N THR A 91 -14.81 27.84 52.31
CA THR A 91 -16.15 27.62 51.74
C THR A 91 -16.72 26.33 52.32
N GLY A 92 -17.92 26.39 52.89
CA GLY A 92 -18.66 25.16 53.13
C GLY A 92 -18.80 24.35 51.84
N LYS A 93 -18.81 23.01 51.92
CA LYS A 93 -18.90 22.12 50.75
C LYS A 93 -20.13 21.23 50.88
N ILE A 94 -20.89 21.11 49.80
CA ILE A 94 -21.97 20.12 49.66
C ILE A 94 -21.48 18.91 48.87
N THR A 95 -21.68 17.70 49.41
CA THR A 95 -21.25 16.43 48.81
C THR A 95 -22.43 15.46 48.73
N PRO A 96 -22.71 14.82 47.59
CA PRO A 96 -22.00 14.97 46.32
C PRO A 96 -22.31 16.31 45.63
N ARG A 97 -21.39 16.81 44.81
CA ARG A 97 -21.62 18.02 43.98
C ARG A 97 -22.63 17.80 42.84
N SER A 98 -22.83 16.54 42.45
CA SER A 98 -23.86 16.13 41.50
C SER A 98 -24.35 14.71 41.81
N ALA A 99 -25.66 14.48 41.69
CA ALA A 99 -26.26 13.15 41.79
C ALA A 99 -27.20 12.87 40.61
N ARG A 100 -27.27 11.60 40.20
CA ARG A 100 -28.34 11.09 39.33
C ARG A 100 -29.18 10.14 40.16
N VAL A 101 -30.47 10.39 40.30
CA VAL A 101 -31.37 9.62 41.17
C VAL A 101 -32.55 9.06 40.36
N GLY A 102 -32.85 7.76 40.52
CA GLY A 102 -34.03 7.15 39.90
C GLY A 102 -35.32 7.69 40.50
N ILE A 103 -36.43 7.69 39.74
CA ILE A 103 -37.74 8.09 40.29
C ILE A 103 -38.10 7.17 41.47
N GLY A 104 -38.45 7.75 42.62
CA GLY A 104 -38.75 7.04 43.87
C GLY A 104 -37.53 6.73 44.76
N GLU A 105 -36.30 6.94 44.27
CA GLU A 105 -35.08 6.67 45.02
C GLU A 105 -34.62 7.89 45.83
N SER A 106 -33.70 7.66 46.78
CA SER A 106 -33.12 8.73 47.60
C SER A 106 -31.60 8.77 47.58
N VAL A 107 -31.03 9.95 47.82
CA VAL A 107 -29.58 10.17 47.99
C VAL A 107 -29.34 11.18 49.10
N VAL A 108 -28.30 10.97 49.89
CA VAL A 108 -27.92 11.87 50.99
C VAL A 108 -26.88 12.87 50.51
N PHE A 109 -27.16 14.16 50.76
CA PHE A 109 -26.22 15.26 50.61
C PHE A 109 -25.72 15.71 51.99
N THR A 110 -24.42 15.79 52.16
CA THR A 110 -23.75 16.25 53.38
C THR A 110 -23.11 17.62 53.16
N VAL A 111 -23.07 18.44 54.21
CA VAL A 111 -22.38 19.74 54.22
C VAL A 111 -21.23 19.69 55.22
N THR A 112 -20.07 20.19 54.80
CA THR A 112 -18.94 20.48 55.70
C THR A 112 -18.66 21.99 55.71
N GLY A 113 -18.01 22.49 56.77
CA GLY A 113 -17.62 23.91 56.87
C GLY A 113 -18.76 24.87 57.23
N GLY A 114 -19.79 24.39 57.93
CA GLY A 114 -20.89 25.18 58.51
C GLY A 114 -22.14 24.33 58.81
N ASN A 115 -23.04 24.86 59.64
CA ASN A 115 -24.32 24.22 59.96
C ASN A 115 -25.40 24.60 58.96
N VAL A 116 -26.22 23.63 58.54
CA VAL A 116 -27.30 23.88 57.57
C VAL A 116 -28.56 24.36 58.27
N LYS A 117 -28.92 25.62 58.04
CA LYS A 117 -30.18 26.23 58.47
C LYS A 117 -31.38 25.70 57.68
N LYS A 118 -31.23 25.51 56.35
CA LYS A 118 -32.36 25.09 55.50
C LYS A 118 -31.90 24.36 54.24
N TRP A 119 -32.59 23.26 53.91
CA TRP A 119 -32.47 22.56 52.63
C TRP A 119 -33.59 22.96 51.67
N LYS A 120 -33.29 23.06 50.38
CA LYS A 120 -34.26 23.27 49.29
C LYS A 120 -33.88 22.46 48.05
N VAL A 121 -34.87 22.18 47.21
CA VAL A 121 -34.68 21.61 45.86
C VAL A 121 -35.39 22.49 44.83
N PHE A 122 -34.76 22.66 43.67
CA PHE A 122 -35.28 23.46 42.56
C PHE A 122 -35.15 22.72 41.21
N PRO A 123 -36.24 22.57 40.43
CA PRO A 123 -37.62 22.88 40.81
C PRO A 123 -38.15 21.93 41.89
N GLN A 124 -39.12 22.38 42.70
CA GLN A 124 -39.72 21.58 43.78
C GLN A 124 -40.41 20.31 43.27
N THR A 125 -40.80 20.29 42.01
CA THR A 125 -41.39 19.13 41.33
C THR A 125 -40.44 17.93 41.27
N LEU A 126 -39.11 18.14 41.31
CA LEU A 126 -38.14 17.04 41.23
C LEU A 126 -38.19 16.08 42.41
N GLY A 127 -38.61 16.54 43.60
CA GLY A 127 -38.57 15.71 44.80
C GLY A 127 -38.67 16.47 46.11
N THR A 128 -38.40 15.78 47.21
CA THR A 128 -38.40 16.36 48.56
C THR A 128 -37.05 16.14 49.21
N ILE A 129 -36.54 17.14 49.95
CA ILE A 129 -35.30 17.02 50.73
C ILE A 129 -35.55 17.33 52.20
N LYS A 130 -35.13 16.43 53.10
CA LYS A 130 -35.18 16.60 54.55
C LYS A 130 -33.83 16.21 55.15
N GLN A 131 -33.22 17.11 55.92
CA GLN A 131 -31.91 16.88 56.58
C GLN A 131 -30.84 16.31 55.62
N GLY A 132 -30.78 16.84 54.38
CA GLY A 132 -29.83 16.38 53.36
C GLY A 132 -30.27 15.14 52.57
N ASN A 133 -31.26 14.37 53.03
CA ASN A 133 -31.78 13.22 52.28
C ASN A 133 -32.81 13.67 51.23
N PHE A 134 -32.44 13.58 49.95
CA PHE A 134 -33.27 13.94 48.80
C PHE A 134 -33.95 12.70 48.21
N THR A 135 -35.28 12.70 48.12
CA THR A 135 -36.10 11.66 47.46
C THR A 135 -36.71 12.18 46.16
N ALA A 136 -36.45 11.49 45.05
CA ALA A 136 -36.86 11.86 43.71
C ALA A 136 -38.34 11.53 43.40
N LYS A 137 -39.06 12.45 42.74
CA LYS A 137 -40.48 12.30 42.37
C LYS A 137 -40.77 12.43 40.88
N GLN A 138 -40.27 13.49 40.22
CA GLN A 138 -40.53 13.71 38.79
C GLN A 138 -39.22 13.83 38.01
N PRO A 139 -39.17 13.32 36.77
CA PRO A 139 -37.98 13.41 35.93
C PRO A 139 -37.64 14.88 35.61
N GLY A 140 -36.36 15.20 35.57
CA GLY A 140 -35.86 16.52 35.24
C GLY A 140 -34.48 16.79 35.80
N ARG A 141 -33.96 18.00 35.55
CA ARG A 141 -32.66 18.46 36.06
C ARG A 141 -32.86 19.68 36.95
N GLY A 142 -32.12 19.74 38.05
CA GLY A 142 -32.25 20.80 39.03
C GLY A 142 -31.08 20.91 39.99
N LYS A 143 -31.31 21.62 41.09
CA LYS A 143 -30.33 21.88 42.14
C LYS A 143 -30.85 21.50 43.51
N ILE A 144 -29.97 20.92 44.32
CA ILE A 144 -30.09 20.86 45.76
C ILE A 144 -29.37 22.07 46.34
N VAL A 145 -30.01 22.76 47.27
CA VAL A 145 -29.51 23.99 47.88
C VAL A 145 -29.49 23.83 49.39
N ALA A 146 -28.33 24.07 50.01
CA ALA A 146 -28.18 24.17 51.46
C ALA A 146 -27.89 25.63 51.82
N VAL A 147 -28.75 26.22 52.65
CA VAL A 147 -28.53 27.55 53.24
C VAL A 147 -27.96 27.33 54.63
N LEU A 148 -26.79 27.90 54.91
CA LEU A 148 -26.10 27.78 56.19
C LEU A 148 -26.63 28.80 57.20
N GLU A 149 -26.36 28.58 58.49
CA GLU A 149 -26.76 29.50 59.58
C GLU A 149 -26.17 30.90 59.42
N ASP A 150 -24.94 30.99 58.91
CA ASP A 150 -24.24 32.24 58.59
C ASP A 150 -24.70 32.91 57.28
N GLY A 151 -25.75 32.39 56.64
CA GLY A 151 -26.35 32.96 55.43
C GLY A 151 -25.71 32.51 54.12
N ARG A 152 -24.60 31.77 54.13
CA ARG A 152 -23.99 31.23 52.91
C ARG A 152 -24.91 30.20 52.23
N VAL A 153 -24.80 30.08 50.90
CA VAL A 153 -25.62 29.15 50.10
C VAL A 153 -24.72 28.22 49.30
N LEU A 154 -24.89 26.91 49.52
CA LEU A 154 -24.19 25.86 48.79
C LEU A 154 -25.15 25.16 47.83
N THR A 155 -24.67 24.76 46.65
CA THR A 155 -25.51 24.09 45.65
C THR A 155 -24.86 22.83 45.07
N ALA A 156 -25.67 21.81 44.83
CA ALA A 156 -25.32 20.59 44.11
C ALA A 156 -26.31 20.34 42.97
N THR A 157 -25.88 19.71 41.89
CA THR A 157 -26.76 19.35 40.77
C THR A 157 -27.49 18.05 41.05
N VAL A 158 -28.76 17.94 40.70
CA VAL A 158 -29.49 16.67 40.71
C VAL A 158 -30.18 16.44 39.37
N ILE A 159 -30.09 15.22 38.86
CA ILE A 159 -30.80 14.77 37.67
C ILE A 159 -31.69 13.60 38.09
N VAL A 160 -32.99 13.78 37.97
CA VAL A 160 -34.01 12.77 38.24
C VAL A 160 -34.48 12.19 36.92
N GLY A 161 -34.63 10.88 36.83
CA GLY A 161 -35.23 10.23 35.67
C GLY A 161 -35.04 8.73 35.68
N ASN A 162 -35.43 8.07 34.59
CA ASN A 162 -35.11 6.66 34.39
C ASN A 162 -33.62 6.52 34.13
N ILE A 163 -32.88 6.15 35.17
CA ILE A 163 -31.45 5.90 35.06
C ILE A 163 -31.27 4.51 34.49
N THR A 164 -31.05 4.45 33.18
CA THR A 164 -30.60 3.21 32.57
C THR A 164 -29.18 2.93 33.04
N GLY A 165 -29.02 1.88 33.85
CA GLY A 165 -27.72 1.37 34.26
C GLY A 165 -26.93 0.83 33.07
N ARG A 166 -25.62 0.67 33.24
CA ARG A 166 -24.78 -0.04 32.28
C ARG A 166 -24.43 -1.41 32.85
N ILE A 167 -24.43 -2.42 31.99
CA ILE A 167 -23.90 -3.74 32.32
C ILE A 167 -22.81 -4.14 31.34
N LYS A 168 -21.79 -4.84 31.83
CA LYS A 168 -20.74 -5.39 30.98
C LYS A 168 -21.25 -6.64 30.26
N VAL A 169 -21.18 -6.62 28.93
CA VAL A 169 -21.34 -7.82 28.09
C VAL A 169 -19.95 -8.41 27.87
N ILE A 170 -19.83 -9.73 28.05
CA ILE A 170 -18.59 -10.49 27.94
C ILE A 170 -18.78 -11.55 26.84
N PRO A 171 -17.91 -11.59 25.82
CA PRO A 171 -16.88 -10.59 25.54
C PRO A 171 -17.47 -9.23 25.09
N SER A 172 -16.81 -8.13 25.43
CA SER A 172 -17.20 -6.79 24.93
C SER A 172 -16.73 -6.55 23.49
N PHE A 173 -15.79 -7.36 23.01
CA PHE A 173 -15.33 -7.39 21.62
C PHE A 173 -15.04 -8.83 21.19
N ALA A 174 -15.53 -9.24 20.02
CA ALA A 174 -15.23 -10.54 19.43
C ALA A 174 -14.93 -10.44 17.94
N ARG A 175 -14.13 -11.38 17.43
CA ARG A 175 -13.96 -11.64 16.00
C ARG A 175 -14.42 -13.05 15.71
N VAL A 176 -15.20 -13.21 14.65
CA VAL A 176 -15.78 -14.50 14.24
C VAL A 176 -15.80 -14.56 12.72
N ASP A 177 -15.64 -15.74 12.13
CA ASP A 177 -15.79 -15.92 10.68
C ASP A 177 -17.26 -16.11 10.32
N VAL A 178 -17.64 -15.85 9.06
CA VAL A 178 -19.02 -16.11 8.59
C VAL A 178 -19.41 -17.57 8.88
N GLY A 179 -20.60 -17.78 9.45
CA GLY A 179 -21.09 -19.08 9.91
C GLY A 179 -20.65 -19.46 11.34
N GLY A 180 -19.63 -18.79 11.89
CA GLY A 180 -19.20 -18.99 13.27
C GLY A 180 -20.14 -18.36 14.29
N THR A 181 -19.99 -18.78 15.55
CA THR A 181 -20.80 -18.28 16.68
C THR A 181 -19.94 -17.70 17.80
N VAL A 182 -20.54 -16.85 18.65
CA VAL A 182 -19.96 -16.42 19.91
C VAL A 182 -21.04 -16.28 20.97
N THR A 183 -20.80 -16.82 22.16
CA THR A 183 -21.72 -16.70 23.30
C THR A 183 -21.42 -15.42 24.08
N LEU A 184 -22.41 -14.55 24.17
CA LEU A 184 -22.39 -13.31 24.95
C LEU A 184 -23.07 -13.55 26.29
N ARG A 185 -22.43 -13.12 27.38
CA ARG A 185 -22.96 -13.20 28.75
C ARG A 185 -22.82 -11.88 29.48
N THR A 186 -23.56 -11.72 30.56
CA THR A 186 -23.43 -10.58 31.49
C THR A 186 -22.67 -10.99 32.75
N GLU A 187 -22.10 -10.02 33.45
CA GLU A 187 -21.45 -10.24 34.76
C GLU A 187 -22.43 -10.54 35.90
N LYS A 188 -23.71 -10.18 35.72
CA LYS A 188 -24.80 -10.38 36.67
C LYS A 188 -25.99 -10.98 35.93
N ILE A 189 -26.83 -11.73 36.64
CA ILE A 189 -28.11 -12.22 36.10
C ILE A 189 -29.04 -11.02 35.90
N ILE A 190 -29.70 -10.96 34.75
CA ILE A 190 -30.59 -9.87 34.38
C ILE A 190 -31.96 -10.43 34.05
N GLU A 191 -33.00 -9.70 34.42
CA GLU A 191 -34.38 -10.05 34.13
C GLU A 191 -34.76 -9.59 32.73
N ASN A 192 -35.50 -10.43 32.00
CA ASN A 192 -36.04 -10.15 30.67
C ASN A 192 -34.99 -9.65 29.65
N PRO A 193 -33.90 -10.40 29.41
CA PRO A 193 -32.86 -10.00 28.45
C PRO A 193 -33.43 -9.91 27.02
N ARG A 194 -33.20 -8.77 26.38
CA ARG A 194 -33.54 -8.53 24.97
C ARG A 194 -32.29 -8.14 24.21
N TRP A 195 -31.97 -8.91 23.19
CA TRP A 195 -30.77 -8.73 22.38
C TRP A 195 -31.11 -8.22 20.98
N ASN A 196 -30.31 -7.29 20.46
CA ASN A 196 -30.45 -6.77 19.10
C ASN A 196 -29.07 -6.59 18.46
N VAL A 197 -28.98 -6.78 17.14
CA VAL A 197 -27.75 -6.58 16.36
C VAL A 197 -27.92 -5.42 15.39
N PHE A 198 -26.94 -4.52 15.33
CA PHE A 198 -26.93 -3.40 14.38
C PHE A 198 -25.61 -3.35 13.59
N PRO A 199 -25.63 -3.49 12.25
CA PRO A 199 -26.78 -3.83 11.40
C PRO A 199 -27.09 -5.34 11.40
N GLU A 200 -28.38 -5.71 11.36
CA GLU A 200 -28.88 -7.10 11.41
C GLU A 200 -28.31 -8.00 10.29
N ARG A 201 -27.98 -7.42 9.13
CA ARG A 201 -27.36 -8.18 8.03
C ARG A 201 -26.06 -8.90 8.41
N VAL A 202 -25.34 -8.40 9.42
CA VAL A 202 -24.03 -8.93 9.82
C VAL A 202 -24.17 -10.21 10.65
N GLY A 203 -25.25 -10.36 11.42
CA GLY A 203 -25.54 -11.55 12.22
C GLY A 203 -26.77 -11.37 13.10
N ASP A 204 -27.21 -12.48 13.71
CA ASP A 204 -28.30 -12.51 14.68
C ASP A 204 -27.78 -12.92 16.05
N VAL A 205 -28.57 -12.66 17.09
CA VAL A 205 -28.34 -13.13 18.45
C VAL A 205 -29.63 -13.70 19.02
N ASN A 206 -29.57 -14.91 19.58
CA ASN A 206 -30.75 -15.53 20.17
C ASN A 206 -30.98 -15.09 21.63
N GLN A 207 -32.07 -15.56 22.24
CA GLN A 207 -32.45 -15.20 23.62
C GLN A 207 -31.39 -15.60 24.65
N ASN A 208 -30.61 -16.66 24.37
CA ASN A 208 -29.54 -17.17 25.22
C ASN A 208 -28.20 -16.42 25.03
N GLY A 209 -28.19 -15.34 24.23
CA GLY A 209 -26.99 -14.55 23.98
C GLY A 209 -26.01 -15.18 22.99
N VAL A 210 -26.39 -16.23 22.26
CA VAL A 210 -25.54 -16.81 21.21
C VAL A 210 -25.70 -16.00 19.93
N PHE A 211 -24.61 -15.33 19.52
CA PHE A 211 -24.52 -14.62 18.25
C PHE A 211 -24.08 -15.56 17.13
N THR A 212 -24.73 -15.49 15.96
CA THR A 212 -24.40 -16.25 14.74
C THR A 212 -24.06 -15.29 13.60
N ALA A 213 -22.86 -15.44 13.03
CA ALA A 213 -22.35 -14.58 11.97
C ALA A 213 -22.96 -14.89 10.60
N LYS A 214 -23.60 -13.90 9.96
CA LYS A 214 -24.25 -14.04 8.64
C LYS A 214 -23.46 -13.45 7.49
N SER A 215 -22.87 -12.26 7.68
CA SER A 215 -22.19 -11.56 6.60
C SER A 215 -20.97 -10.79 7.10
N PRO A 216 -19.92 -10.64 6.27
CA PRO A 216 -18.74 -9.88 6.63
C PRO A 216 -19.08 -8.45 7.03
N GLY A 217 -18.46 -7.95 8.10
CA GLY A 217 -18.67 -6.58 8.55
C GLY A 217 -18.47 -6.40 10.04
N ARG A 218 -18.72 -5.18 10.53
CA ARG A 218 -18.73 -4.86 11.95
C ARG A 218 -20.17 -4.60 12.38
N CYS A 219 -20.57 -5.18 13.50
CA CYS A 219 -21.86 -4.89 14.14
C CYS A 219 -21.69 -4.60 15.62
N MET A 220 -22.71 -3.96 16.18
CA MET A 220 -22.90 -3.75 17.61
C MET A 220 -24.06 -4.63 18.07
N VAL A 221 -23.80 -5.46 19.06
CA VAL A 221 -24.83 -6.19 19.79
C VAL A 221 -25.23 -5.34 21.00
N VAL A 222 -26.52 -5.07 21.14
CA VAL A 222 -27.11 -4.29 22.22
C VAL A 222 -27.99 -5.21 23.06
N LEU A 223 -27.75 -5.22 24.36
CA LEU A 223 -28.56 -5.91 25.35
C LEU A 223 -29.38 -4.88 26.13
N ARG A 224 -30.67 -5.14 26.31
CA ARG A 224 -31.56 -4.42 27.23
C ARG A 224 -32.16 -5.42 28.22
N GLY A 225 -32.36 -5.00 29.46
CA GLY A 225 -33.02 -5.83 30.49
C GLY A 225 -33.20 -5.05 31.78
N ARG A 226 -33.47 -5.77 32.88
CA ARG A 226 -33.57 -5.20 34.22
C ARG A 226 -32.60 -5.83 35.20
N LEU A 227 -32.10 -5.04 36.15
CA LEU A 227 -31.32 -5.49 37.30
C LEU A 227 -31.77 -4.69 38.52
N ASN A 228 -32.25 -5.36 39.56
CA ASN A 228 -32.80 -4.72 40.77
C ASN A 228 -33.87 -3.66 40.43
N ASN A 229 -34.87 -4.02 39.62
CA ASN A 229 -35.93 -3.14 39.08
C ASN A 229 -35.47 -1.97 38.19
N ARG A 230 -34.17 -1.79 37.94
CA ARG A 230 -33.64 -0.73 37.06
C ARG A 230 -33.40 -1.25 35.66
N GLU A 231 -33.77 -0.45 34.65
CA GLU A 231 -33.39 -0.74 33.27
C GLU A 231 -31.87 -0.69 33.11
N ILE A 232 -31.31 -1.58 32.29
CA ILE A 232 -29.89 -1.61 31.98
C ILE A 232 -29.64 -1.76 30.48
N ILE A 233 -28.49 -1.27 30.03
CA ILE A 233 -27.99 -1.47 28.66
C ILE A 233 -26.58 -2.06 28.70
N GLY A 234 -26.39 -3.13 27.94
CA GLY A 234 -25.09 -3.73 27.64
C GLY A 234 -24.75 -3.60 26.15
N ARG A 235 -23.46 -3.54 25.82
CA ARG A 235 -22.99 -3.47 24.43
C ARG A 235 -21.78 -4.36 24.21
N ALA A 236 -21.76 -5.03 23.06
CA ALA A 236 -20.58 -5.73 22.54
C ALA A 236 -20.36 -5.37 21.07
N VAL A 237 -19.11 -5.34 20.64
CA VAL A 237 -18.74 -5.15 19.24
C VAL A 237 -18.32 -6.49 18.65
N ILE A 238 -18.91 -6.87 17.52
CA ILE A 238 -18.51 -8.09 16.81
C ILE A 238 -18.02 -7.70 15.42
N VAL A 239 -16.84 -8.22 15.06
CA VAL A 239 -16.30 -8.12 13.71
C VAL A 239 -16.40 -9.49 13.06
N VAL A 240 -17.30 -9.59 12.10
CA VAL A 240 -17.45 -10.77 11.26
C VAL A 240 -16.46 -10.66 10.11
N ARG A 241 -15.49 -11.58 10.09
CA ARG A 241 -14.55 -11.73 9.00
C ARG A 241 -15.25 -12.48 7.87
N GLY A 242 -15.26 -11.86 6.70
CA GLY A 242 -15.47 -12.61 5.48
C GLY A 242 -14.19 -13.35 5.18
N GLY A 243 -14.30 -14.68 5.01
CA GLY A 243 -13.19 -15.48 4.52
C GLY A 243 -12.56 -14.78 3.31
N GLY A 244 -11.27 -14.48 3.41
CA GLY A 244 -10.57 -13.73 2.37
C GLY A 244 -10.70 -14.44 1.03
N VAL A 245 -11.09 -13.72 -0.02
CA VAL A 245 -11.19 -14.31 -1.36
C VAL A 245 -9.83 -14.28 -2.06
N LYS A 246 -9.44 -15.41 -2.67
CA LYS A 246 -8.18 -15.57 -3.40
C LYS A 246 -8.44 -15.90 -4.86
N LEU A 247 -7.76 -15.21 -5.77
CA LEU A 247 -7.72 -15.52 -7.20
C LEU A 247 -6.47 -16.35 -7.49
N ILE A 248 -6.65 -17.51 -8.10
CA ILE A 248 -5.57 -18.43 -8.46
C ILE A 248 -5.63 -18.67 -9.99
N PRO A 249 -4.51 -18.54 -10.71
CA PRO A 249 -3.21 -18.07 -10.21
C PRO A 249 -3.23 -16.56 -9.91
N LYS A 250 -2.36 -16.09 -9.01
CA LYS A 250 -2.19 -14.65 -8.69
C LYS A 250 -1.50 -13.87 -9.81
N ARG A 251 -0.77 -14.57 -10.68
CA ARG A 251 -0.06 -14.08 -11.87
C ARG A 251 0.03 -15.23 -12.85
N ALA A 252 -0.17 -14.96 -14.14
CA ALA A 252 0.08 -15.95 -15.19
C ALA A 252 1.16 -15.46 -16.16
N VAL A 253 2.03 -16.39 -16.56
CA VAL A 253 3.03 -16.20 -17.60
C VAL A 253 2.80 -17.30 -18.63
N LEU A 254 2.51 -16.90 -19.86
CA LEU A 254 2.10 -17.78 -20.94
C LEU A 254 3.08 -17.64 -22.11
N LYS A 255 3.37 -18.76 -22.78
CA LYS A 255 3.93 -18.73 -24.14
C LYS A 255 2.82 -18.43 -25.14
N THR A 256 3.21 -18.04 -26.35
CA THR A 256 2.26 -17.91 -27.47
C THR A 256 1.40 -19.17 -27.61
N GLY A 257 0.08 -19.00 -27.67
CA GLY A 257 -0.89 -20.09 -27.80
C GLY A 257 -1.29 -20.80 -26.50
N GLY A 258 -0.59 -20.57 -25.39
CA GLY A 258 -0.94 -21.18 -24.10
C GLY A 258 -2.18 -20.57 -23.46
N THR A 259 -2.96 -21.39 -22.75
CA THR A 259 -4.13 -20.97 -21.96
C THR A 259 -3.89 -21.13 -20.47
N VAL A 260 -4.71 -20.49 -19.63
CA VAL A 260 -4.67 -20.67 -18.17
C VAL A 260 -6.05 -20.52 -17.54
N LYS A 261 -6.36 -21.39 -16.59
CA LYS A 261 -7.60 -21.34 -15.81
C LYS A 261 -7.41 -20.44 -14.59
N PHE A 262 -8.29 -19.46 -14.45
CA PHE A 262 -8.43 -18.66 -13.23
C PHE A 262 -9.62 -19.15 -12.40
N THR A 263 -9.40 -19.35 -11.10
CA THR A 263 -10.42 -19.76 -10.13
C THR A 263 -10.36 -18.84 -8.93
N VAL A 264 -11.52 -18.42 -8.42
CA VAL A 264 -11.61 -17.69 -7.15
C VAL A 264 -12.07 -18.66 -6.07
N PHE A 265 -11.41 -18.62 -4.92
CA PHE A 265 -11.81 -19.37 -3.74
C PHE A 265 -12.18 -18.42 -2.62
N ASP A 266 -13.14 -18.80 -1.79
CA ASP A 266 -13.45 -18.11 -0.54
C ASP A 266 -12.40 -18.42 0.55
N GLY A 267 -12.58 -17.84 1.74
CA GLY A 267 -11.63 -18.07 2.84
C GLY A 267 -11.70 -19.45 3.47
N ASN A 268 -12.72 -20.25 3.14
CA ASN A 268 -12.82 -21.65 3.54
C ASN A 268 -12.16 -22.57 2.50
N GLY A 269 -11.70 -22.01 1.37
CA GLY A 269 -11.08 -22.77 0.29
C GLY A 269 -12.07 -23.34 -0.72
N ASN A 270 -13.35 -22.97 -0.66
CA ASN A 270 -14.35 -23.42 -1.62
C ASN A 270 -14.34 -22.53 -2.88
N PRO A 271 -14.55 -23.10 -4.08
CA PRO A 271 -14.64 -22.31 -5.30
C PRO A 271 -15.86 -21.39 -5.28
N VAL A 272 -15.66 -20.14 -5.71
CA VAL A 272 -16.72 -19.13 -5.83
C VAL A 272 -17.35 -19.23 -7.22
N ASN A 273 -18.68 -19.34 -7.28
CA ASN A 273 -19.44 -19.41 -8.53
C ASN A 273 -19.96 -18.04 -8.97
N ASN A 274 -20.51 -17.96 -10.19
CA ASN A 274 -21.14 -16.75 -10.75
C ASN A 274 -20.23 -15.51 -10.79
N ILE A 275 -18.95 -15.73 -11.10
CA ILE A 275 -17.96 -14.67 -11.25
C ILE A 275 -18.12 -13.98 -12.60
N LYS A 276 -18.16 -12.65 -12.61
CA LYS A 276 -18.07 -11.88 -13.85
C LYS A 276 -16.61 -11.58 -14.17
N TRP A 277 -16.14 -12.08 -15.31
CA TRP A 277 -14.75 -11.93 -15.73
C TRP A 277 -14.55 -10.77 -16.72
N LYS A 278 -13.36 -10.15 -16.69
CA LYS A 278 -12.94 -9.12 -17.64
C LYS A 278 -11.44 -9.22 -17.93
N VAL A 279 -11.04 -8.89 -19.15
CA VAL A 279 -9.63 -8.77 -19.56
C VAL A 279 -9.31 -7.31 -19.87
N VAL A 280 -8.16 -6.83 -19.40
CA VAL A 280 -7.68 -5.45 -19.64
C VAL A 280 -6.20 -5.46 -20.05
N PRO A 281 -5.82 -4.87 -21.20
CA PRO A 281 -6.72 -4.35 -22.23
C PRO A 281 -7.42 -5.49 -22.99
N ARG A 282 -8.64 -5.29 -23.48
CA ARG A 282 -9.44 -6.34 -24.17
C ARG A 282 -8.72 -6.97 -25.37
N ARG A 283 -7.83 -6.23 -26.02
CA ARG A 283 -7.01 -6.72 -27.14
C ARG A 283 -6.04 -7.85 -26.78
N ILE A 284 -5.70 -8.04 -25.50
CA ILE A 284 -4.68 -9.02 -25.12
C ILE A 284 -5.19 -10.47 -25.07
N GLY A 285 -6.49 -10.65 -24.89
CA GLY A 285 -7.07 -11.98 -24.69
C GLY A 285 -8.57 -11.97 -24.42
N ARG A 286 -9.15 -13.15 -24.42
CA ARG A 286 -10.53 -13.41 -23.97
C ARG A 286 -10.50 -14.30 -22.73
N ILE A 287 -11.56 -14.23 -21.93
CA ILE A 287 -11.75 -15.13 -20.80
C ILE A 287 -13.19 -15.64 -20.82
N SER A 288 -13.36 -16.94 -20.69
CA SER A 288 -14.66 -17.59 -20.65
C SER A 288 -15.33 -17.42 -19.27
N PRO A 289 -16.66 -17.66 -19.15
CA PRO A 289 -17.38 -17.56 -17.88
C PRO A 289 -16.84 -18.47 -16.77
N ASP A 290 -16.29 -19.63 -17.13
CA ASP A 290 -15.64 -20.55 -16.20
C ASP A 290 -14.21 -20.11 -15.83
N GLY A 291 -13.68 -19.03 -16.40
CA GLY A 291 -12.39 -18.45 -16.05
C GLY A 291 -11.19 -18.94 -16.87
N MET A 292 -11.41 -19.63 -18.00
CA MET A 292 -10.32 -19.99 -18.91
C MET A 292 -9.89 -18.78 -19.75
N PHE A 293 -8.66 -18.31 -19.55
CA PHE A 293 -8.08 -17.21 -20.32
C PHE A 293 -7.31 -17.73 -21.54
N THR A 294 -7.60 -17.13 -22.70
CA THR A 294 -6.96 -17.41 -23.99
C THR A 294 -6.37 -16.12 -24.57
N PRO A 295 -5.05 -16.05 -24.81
CA PRO A 295 -4.41 -14.93 -25.47
C PRO A 295 -4.94 -14.68 -26.88
N LEU A 296 -5.06 -13.40 -27.26
CA LEU A 296 -5.32 -12.98 -28.65
C LEU A 296 -4.10 -12.35 -29.33
N VAL A 297 -2.98 -12.23 -28.59
CA VAL A 297 -1.72 -11.65 -29.08
C VAL A 297 -0.57 -12.60 -28.77
N ARG A 298 0.53 -12.45 -29.50
CA ARG A 298 1.74 -13.26 -29.31
C ARG A 298 2.76 -12.66 -28.35
N GLY A 299 2.52 -11.43 -27.89
CA GLY A 299 3.34 -10.78 -26.89
C GLY A 299 2.57 -9.63 -26.25
N GLY A 300 2.67 -9.47 -24.94
CA GLY A 300 2.00 -8.37 -24.25
C GLY A 300 1.86 -8.54 -22.75
N LYS A 301 1.37 -7.46 -22.11
CA LYS A 301 1.07 -7.40 -20.67
C LYS A 301 -0.35 -6.91 -20.46
N GLY A 302 -1.07 -7.56 -19.54
CA GLY A 302 -2.44 -7.21 -19.20
C GLY A 302 -2.86 -7.76 -17.85
N LYS A 303 -4.15 -7.75 -17.57
CA LYS A 303 -4.75 -8.26 -16.35
C LYS A 303 -6.06 -8.99 -16.66
N VAL A 304 -6.29 -10.08 -15.93
CA VAL A 304 -7.61 -10.68 -15.75
C VAL A 304 -8.21 -10.10 -14.48
N ILE A 305 -9.48 -9.72 -14.53
CA ILE A 305 -10.25 -9.16 -13.43
C ILE A 305 -11.44 -10.08 -13.15
N ALA A 306 -11.59 -10.49 -11.89
CA ALA A 306 -12.74 -11.23 -11.38
C ALA A 306 -13.61 -10.29 -10.55
N ILE A 307 -14.90 -10.22 -10.86
CA ILE A 307 -15.90 -9.44 -10.14
C ILE A 307 -16.87 -10.41 -9.47
N LEU A 308 -16.86 -10.43 -8.14
CA LEU A 308 -17.63 -11.37 -7.31
C LEU A 308 -19.08 -10.89 -7.10
N PRO A 309 -20.02 -11.82 -6.86
CA PRO A 309 -21.41 -11.50 -6.52
C PRO A 309 -21.52 -10.72 -5.19
N LYS A 310 -22.73 -10.23 -4.90
CA LYS A 310 -23.01 -9.57 -3.62
C LYS A 310 -22.83 -10.57 -2.46
N GLY A 311 -22.31 -10.12 -1.32
CA GLY A 311 -22.05 -10.95 -0.13
C GLY A 311 -20.57 -11.08 0.26
N TYR A 312 -19.64 -10.81 -0.65
CA TYR A 312 -18.21 -10.83 -0.38
C TYR A 312 -17.67 -9.44 0.01
N SER A 313 -16.81 -9.39 1.05
CA SER A 313 -16.18 -8.15 1.55
C SER A 313 -15.25 -7.50 0.51
N LYS A 314 -14.57 -8.30 -0.30
CA LYS A 314 -13.75 -7.85 -1.43
C LYS A 314 -14.37 -8.34 -2.73
N ARG A 315 -14.89 -7.39 -3.53
CA ARG A 315 -15.66 -7.70 -4.74
C ARG A 315 -14.87 -7.76 -6.03
N VAL A 316 -13.65 -7.23 -6.05
CA VAL A 316 -12.81 -7.17 -7.25
C VAL A 316 -11.45 -7.77 -6.94
N LEU A 317 -11.05 -8.75 -7.74
CA LEU A 317 -9.73 -9.35 -7.75
C LEU A 317 -9.11 -9.17 -9.13
N SER A 318 -7.79 -9.12 -9.19
CA SER A 318 -7.08 -9.04 -10.47
C SER A 318 -5.78 -9.81 -10.43
N ALA A 319 -5.43 -10.47 -11.54
CA ALA A 319 -4.16 -11.14 -11.74
C ALA A 319 -3.50 -10.62 -13.03
N PRO A 320 -2.23 -10.17 -12.99
CA PRO A 320 -1.50 -9.82 -14.19
C PRO A 320 -1.22 -11.05 -15.05
N VAL A 321 -1.33 -10.85 -16.36
CA VAL A 321 -1.01 -11.84 -17.40
C VAL A 321 0.11 -11.31 -18.28
N PHE A 322 1.10 -12.15 -18.53
CA PHE A 322 2.25 -11.86 -19.40
C PHE A 322 2.31 -12.89 -20.50
N ILE A 323 2.21 -12.45 -21.76
CA ILE A 323 2.39 -13.32 -22.92
C ILE A 323 3.81 -13.08 -23.40
N ILE A 324 4.64 -14.10 -23.27
CA ILE A 324 6.03 -14.08 -23.72
C ILE A 324 6.03 -14.49 -25.21
N PRO A 325 6.49 -13.61 -26.12
CA PRO A 325 6.71 -14.00 -27.51
C PRO A 325 7.78 -15.08 -27.57
N ASP A 326 7.61 -16.04 -28.48
CA ASP A 326 8.64 -17.03 -28.73
C ASP A 326 9.87 -16.32 -29.32
N ARG A 327 10.96 -16.24 -28.54
CA ARG A 327 12.18 -15.53 -28.95
C ARG A 327 12.94 -16.24 -30.07
N ASN A 328 12.58 -17.49 -30.35
CA ASN A 328 13.15 -18.29 -31.43
C ASN A 328 12.27 -18.28 -32.69
N ALA A 329 11.24 -17.44 -32.75
CA ALA A 329 10.42 -17.31 -33.94
C ALA A 329 11.20 -16.63 -35.07
N TYR A 330 11.32 -17.30 -36.21
CA TYR A 330 11.95 -16.74 -37.41
C TYR A 330 11.28 -17.25 -38.67
N ILE A 331 11.48 -16.50 -39.75
CA ILE A 331 11.23 -16.92 -41.13
C ILE A 331 12.55 -16.80 -41.91
N ARG A 332 12.92 -17.88 -42.60
CA ARG A 332 14.09 -17.92 -43.50
C ARG A 332 13.61 -18.23 -44.90
N VAL A 333 14.14 -17.53 -45.90
CA VAL A 333 13.89 -17.79 -47.32
C VAL A 333 15.05 -18.62 -47.87
N SER A 334 14.75 -19.70 -48.59
CA SER A 334 15.71 -20.58 -49.24
C SER A 334 15.32 -20.79 -50.70
N PRO A 335 16.23 -20.69 -51.69
CA PRO A 335 17.62 -20.30 -51.51
C PRO A 335 17.72 -18.85 -51.00
N GLY A 336 18.76 -18.55 -50.22
CA GLY A 336 18.99 -17.19 -49.69
C GLY A 336 19.55 -16.23 -50.74
N PHE A 337 19.91 -16.75 -51.91
CA PHE A 337 20.51 -16.04 -53.02
C PHE A 337 20.16 -16.77 -54.33
N VAL A 338 19.85 -16.03 -55.41
CA VAL A 338 19.71 -16.58 -56.77
C VAL A 338 20.36 -15.64 -57.80
N HIS A 339 21.05 -16.23 -58.77
CA HIS A 339 21.46 -15.56 -60.00
C HIS A 339 20.66 -16.13 -61.17
N LEU A 340 20.17 -15.24 -62.04
CA LEU A 340 19.49 -15.57 -63.28
C LEU A 340 20.23 -14.83 -64.40
N ASP A 341 20.65 -15.55 -65.43
CA ASP A 341 21.44 -14.99 -66.53
C ASP A 341 20.61 -14.00 -67.35
N ASN A 342 19.30 -14.24 -67.48
CA ASN A 342 18.43 -13.48 -68.39
C ASN A 342 17.06 -13.14 -67.78
N PRO A 343 16.43 -12.01 -68.18
CA PRO A 343 15.00 -11.78 -67.97
C PRO A 343 14.15 -12.95 -68.51
N GLY A 344 13.01 -13.22 -67.86
CA GLY A 344 12.12 -14.34 -68.18
C GLY A 344 12.44 -15.65 -67.45
N GLN A 345 13.65 -15.83 -66.92
CA GLN A 345 13.97 -17.01 -66.11
C GLN A 345 13.23 -16.98 -64.76
N THR A 346 12.96 -18.18 -64.23
CA THR A 346 12.19 -18.36 -62.99
C THR A 346 12.94 -19.17 -61.94
N VAL A 347 12.69 -18.88 -60.67
CA VAL A 347 13.22 -19.65 -59.53
C VAL A 347 12.16 -19.77 -58.44
N ARG A 348 12.18 -20.89 -57.70
CA ARG A 348 11.28 -21.10 -56.57
C ARG A 348 11.99 -20.82 -55.24
N PHE A 349 11.35 -20.01 -54.39
CA PHE A 349 11.73 -19.76 -53.01
C PHE A 349 10.83 -20.52 -52.03
N TYR A 350 11.45 -21.15 -51.05
CA TYR A 350 10.83 -21.84 -49.94
C TYR A 350 11.00 -21.02 -48.66
N THR A 351 10.08 -21.22 -47.70
CA THR A 351 10.17 -20.59 -46.38
C THR A 351 10.29 -21.64 -45.30
N GLU A 352 11.32 -21.55 -44.48
CA GLU A 352 11.43 -22.25 -43.20
C GLU A 352 10.90 -21.33 -42.11
N ILE A 353 9.88 -21.80 -41.38
CA ILE A 353 9.21 -21.05 -40.33
C ILE A 353 9.36 -21.83 -39.02
N LYS A 354 9.97 -21.22 -38.00
CA LYS A 354 10.09 -21.80 -36.66
C LYS A 354 9.37 -20.93 -35.63
N GLY A 355 8.81 -21.55 -34.59
CA GLY A 355 8.17 -20.84 -33.47
C GLY A 355 6.83 -20.17 -33.82
N ILE A 356 6.25 -20.52 -34.97
CA ILE A 356 4.98 -19.99 -35.50
C ILE A 356 4.16 -21.18 -36.00
N SER A 357 2.86 -21.21 -35.71
CA SER A 357 1.96 -22.27 -36.18
C SER A 357 1.70 -22.12 -37.69
N MET A 358 1.73 -23.23 -38.42
CA MET A 358 1.69 -23.33 -39.90
C MET A 358 0.45 -22.70 -40.58
N ASN A 359 -0.59 -22.32 -39.85
CA ASN A 359 -1.82 -21.76 -40.43
C ASN A 359 -1.68 -20.28 -40.87
N GLU A 360 -0.49 -19.68 -40.77
CA GLU A 360 -0.25 -18.32 -41.24
C GLU A 360 0.44 -18.30 -42.59
N ARG A 361 -0.31 -17.91 -43.62
CA ARG A 361 0.20 -17.76 -44.98
C ARG A 361 1.31 -16.71 -45.02
N VAL A 362 2.43 -17.04 -45.65
CA VAL A 362 3.48 -16.08 -46.00
C VAL A 362 2.99 -15.19 -47.15
N LYS A 363 3.35 -13.91 -47.13
CA LYS A 363 3.25 -13.01 -48.28
C LYS A 363 4.65 -12.76 -48.82
N PHE A 364 4.87 -13.18 -50.05
CA PHE A 364 6.06 -12.82 -50.82
C PHE A 364 5.90 -11.45 -51.47
N SER A 365 7.02 -10.77 -51.67
CA SER A 365 7.16 -9.53 -52.44
C SER A 365 8.59 -9.43 -52.95
N VAL A 366 8.82 -8.70 -54.04
CA VAL A 366 10.17 -8.38 -54.53
C VAL A 366 10.40 -6.87 -54.46
N TYR A 367 11.64 -6.48 -54.19
CA TYR A 367 12.08 -5.09 -54.25
C TYR A 367 13.43 -4.99 -54.99
N PRO A 368 13.58 -4.10 -55.98
CA PRO A 368 12.54 -3.21 -56.49
C PRO A 368 11.47 -3.99 -57.27
N GLU A 369 10.24 -3.46 -57.34
CA GLU A 369 9.07 -4.18 -57.91
C GLU A 369 9.19 -4.42 -59.43
N ASP A 370 9.99 -3.62 -60.10
CA ASP A 370 10.26 -3.71 -61.54
C ASP A 370 11.30 -4.79 -61.89
N LEU A 371 12.06 -5.33 -60.91
CA LEU A 371 13.01 -6.42 -61.15
C LEU A 371 12.33 -7.72 -61.60
N GLY A 372 11.12 -7.97 -61.12
CA GLY A 372 10.39 -9.19 -61.45
C GLY A 372 9.04 -9.32 -60.75
N THR A 373 8.40 -10.48 -60.89
CA THR A 373 7.15 -10.82 -60.18
C THR A 373 7.35 -12.05 -59.32
N ILE A 374 6.65 -12.15 -58.19
CA ILE A 374 6.66 -13.35 -57.34
C ILE A 374 5.25 -13.78 -56.95
N THR A 375 4.95 -15.07 -57.10
CA THR A 375 3.64 -15.66 -56.77
C THR A 375 3.48 -15.89 -55.27
N GLU A 376 2.26 -16.19 -54.80
CA GLU A 376 2.03 -16.57 -53.39
C GLU A 376 2.78 -17.86 -53.00
N ASP A 377 3.07 -18.74 -53.96
CA ASP A 377 3.82 -19.98 -53.79
C ASP A 377 5.35 -19.80 -53.88
N GLY A 378 5.82 -18.56 -53.96
CA GLY A 378 7.24 -18.22 -53.96
C GLY A 378 7.96 -18.42 -55.30
N ILE A 379 7.24 -18.51 -56.43
CA ILE A 379 7.87 -18.57 -57.75
C ILE A 379 8.16 -17.14 -58.22
N PHE A 380 9.44 -16.80 -58.35
CA PHE A 380 9.91 -15.54 -58.89
C PHE A 380 10.18 -15.65 -60.39
N THR A 381 9.80 -14.64 -61.17
CA THR A 381 10.09 -14.49 -62.61
C THR A 381 10.78 -13.15 -62.85
N ALA A 382 11.97 -13.18 -63.45
CA ALA A 382 12.74 -11.99 -63.77
C ALA A 382 12.08 -11.16 -64.89
N LYS A 383 12.08 -9.83 -64.78
CA LYS A 383 11.54 -8.91 -65.80
C LYS A 383 12.59 -8.02 -66.45
N ARG A 384 13.63 -7.65 -65.70
CA ARG A 384 14.76 -6.87 -66.20
C ARG A 384 16.03 -7.24 -65.48
N GLU A 385 17.15 -6.86 -66.06
CA GLU A 385 18.45 -6.94 -65.41
C GLU A 385 18.55 -6.02 -64.19
N GLY A 386 19.37 -6.43 -63.23
CA GLY A 386 19.64 -5.68 -62.00
C GLY A 386 19.63 -6.56 -60.75
N THR A 387 19.66 -5.90 -59.60
CA THR A 387 19.68 -6.56 -58.29
C THR A 387 18.45 -6.21 -57.47
N GLY A 388 17.96 -7.17 -56.68
CA GLY A 388 16.93 -6.94 -55.69
C GLY A 388 16.85 -8.02 -54.63
N VAL A 389 15.74 -7.99 -53.90
CA VAL A 389 15.50 -8.84 -52.74
C VAL A 389 14.09 -9.38 -52.80
N VAL A 390 13.96 -10.71 -52.74
CA VAL A 390 12.72 -11.39 -52.41
C VAL A 390 12.54 -11.36 -50.90
N ILE A 391 11.38 -10.87 -50.47
CA ILE A 391 11.02 -10.66 -49.07
C ILE A 391 9.80 -11.53 -48.75
N ALA A 392 9.94 -12.37 -47.72
CA ALA A 392 8.86 -13.17 -47.16
C ALA A 392 8.42 -12.58 -45.81
N LYS A 393 7.14 -12.19 -45.70
CA LYS A 393 6.53 -11.68 -44.47
C LYS A 393 5.39 -12.59 -44.03
N ILE A 394 5.24 -12.82 -42.73
CA ILE A 394 4.06 -13.51 -42.21
C ILE A 394 2.84 -12.59 -42.35
N LYS A 395 1.69 -13.08 -42.86
CA LYS A 395 0.43 -12.32 -42.87
C LYS A 395 -0.03 -12.09 -41.42
N GLY A 396 -0.22 -10.83 -41.02
CA GLY A 396 -0.65 -10.44 -39.67
C GLY A 396 0.31 -9.48 -38.95
N ASN A 397 -0.07 -8.99 -37.77
CA ASN A 397 0.71 -7.99 -37.02
C ASN A 397 1.66 -8.66 -36.00
N LEU A 398 2.60 -9.46 -36.52
CA LEU A 398 3.51 -10.24 -35.72
C LEU A 398 4.90 -9.59 -35.66
N PRO A 399 5.53 -9.54 -34.47
CA PRO A 399 6.85 -8.94 -34.31
C PRO A 399 7.97 -9.91 -34.76
N VAL A 400 7.88 -10.48 -35.96
CA VAL A 400 8.89 -11.37 -36.55
C VAL A 400 9.54 -10.67 -37.72
N LYS A 401 10.88 -10.67 -37.77
CA LYS A 401 11.63 -10.05 -38.87
C LYS A 401 11.32 -10.78 -40.19
N PRO A 402 11.15 -10.06 -41.32
CA PRO A 402 10.96 -10.69 -42.63
C PRO A 402 12.16 -11.56 -43.02
N GLY A 403 11.87 -12.67 -43.70
CA GLY A 403 12.89 -13.47 -44.38
C GLY A 403 13.27 -12.77 -45.69
N ARG A 404 14.54 -12.87 -46.10
CA ARG A 404 15.06 -12.20 -47.29
C ARG A 404 15.96 -13.13 -48.09
N ALA A 405 15.86 -13.05 -49.41
CA ALA A 405 16.78 -13.65 -50.36
C ALA A 405 17.19 -12.63 -51.42
N VAL A 406 18.45 -12.60 -51.80
CA VAL A 406 18.97 -11.69 -52.84
C VAL A 406 18.76 -12.31 -54.22
N VAL A 407 18.41 -11.50 -55.20
CA VAL A 407 18.24 -11.90 -56.60
C VAL A 407 19.06 -10.97 -57.49
N ILE A 408 19.84 -11.54 -58.40
CA ILE A 408 20.55 -10.80 -59.45
C ILE A 408 20.12 -11.36 -60.80
N VAL A 409 19.76 -10.48 -61.74
CA VAL A 409 19.35 -10.81 -63.10
C VAL A 409 20.30 -10.13 -64.09
N GLY A 410 20.82 -10.86 -65.08
CA GLY A 410 21.66 -10.32 -66.16
C GLY A 410 23.10 -10.81 -66.13
N GLU A 411 23.83 -10.63 -67.24
CA GLU A 411 25.25 -10.96 -67.33
C GLU A 411 26.09 -9.97 -66.50
N GLY A 412 26.56 -10.40 -65.32
CA GLY A 412 27.43 -9.56 -64.50
C GLY A 412 27.61 -9.95 -63.05
N GLY A 413 26.79 -10.86 -62.52
CA GLY A 413 26.95 -11.35 -61.15
C GLY A 413 28.07 -12.39 -61.02
N SER A 414 29.34 -11.97 -60.94
CA SER A 414 30.43 -12.93 -60.69
C SER A 414 30.26 -13.60 -59.32
N ILE A 415 30.29 -14.93 -59.31
CA ILE A 415 30.33 -15.70 -58.06
C ILE A 415 31.75 -15.61 -57.50
N LEU A 416 31.86 -15.14 -56.27
CA LEU A 416 33.10 -15.14 -55.51
C LEU A 416 33.28 -16.50 -54.83
N GLN A 417 34.34 -17.20 -55.19
CA GLN A 417 34.83 -18.35 -54.44
C GLN A 417 35.45 -17.86 -53.13
N VAL A 418 34.89 -18.28 -52.00
CA VAL A 418 35.39 -17.91 -50.67
C VAL A 418 36.27 -19.02 -50.12
N SER A 419 37.56 -18.72 -49.95
CA SER A 419 38.57 -19.64 -49.38
C SER A 419 39.02 -19.15 -48.01
N PRO A 420 39.26 -20.03 -47.03
CA PRO A 420 39.05 -21.48 -47.09
C PRO A 420 37.56 -21.84 -47.04
N SER A 421 37.19 -22.92 -47.74
CA SER A 421 35.82 -23.42 -47.74
C SER A 421 35.51 -24.29 -46.52
N ASN A 422 34.40 -24.04 -45.83
CA ASN A 422 33.90 -24.85 -44.70
C ASN A 422 34.90 -25.06 -43.54
N PRO A 423 35.64 -24.02 -43.06
CA PRO A 423 36.59 -24.20 -41.98
C PRO A 423 35.90 -24.53 -40.65
N THR A 424 36.63 -25.25 -39.81
CA THR A 424 36.25 -25.51 -38.41
C THR A 424 37.23 -24.82 -37.47
N LEU A 425 36.74 -23.93 -36.62
CA LEU A 425 37.53 -23.13 -35.68
C LEU A 425 37.14 -23.44 -34.23
N LYS A 426 38.09 -23.42 -33.30
CA LYS A 426 37.78 -23.33 -31.87
C LYS A 426 37.33 -21.92 -31.50
N GLN A 427 36.58 -21.77 -30.41
CA GLN A 427 36.18 -20.46 -29.91
C GLN A 427 37.40 -19.53 -29.74
N GLY A 428 37.29 -18.29 -30.21
CA GLY A 428 38.38 -17.31 -30.16
C GLY A 428 39.44 -17.43 -31.26
N GLU A 429 39.50 -18.53 -32.01
CA GLU A 429 40.43 -18.65 -33.15
C GLU A 429 40.08 -17.67 -34.27
N LYS A 430 41.10 -17.31 -35.05
CA LYS A 430 40.99 -16.38 -36.16
C LYS A 430 41.35 -17.05 -37.47
N ILE A 431 40.67 -16.65 -38.54
CA ILE A 431 40.99 -17.05 -39.92
C ILE A 431 40.73 -15.89 -40.86
N ARG A 432 41.44 -15.86 -41.99
CA ARG A 432 41.18 -14.89 -43.04
C ARG A 432 40.46 -15.56 -44.20
N PHE A 433 39.28 -15.04 -44.53
CA PHE A 433 38.58 -15.42 -45.75
C PHE A 433 39.02 -14.52 -46.91
N ILE A 434 39.23 -15.14 -48.07
CA ILE A 434 39.59 -14.48 -49.31
C ILE A 434 38.45 -14.75 -50.30
N ALA A 435 37.96 -13.69 -50.95
CA ALA A 435 36.97 -13.78 -52.00
C ALA A 435 37.66 -13.66 -53.36
N SER A 436 37.69 -14.75 -54.12
CA SER A 436 38.29 -14.80 -55.45
C SER A 436 37.17 -14.86 -56.50
N PRO A 437 37.11 -13.93 -57.45
CA PRO A 437 36.06 -13.95 -58.45
C PRO A 437 36.31 -15.05 -59.49
N SER A 438 35.23 -15.63 -60.01
CA SER A 438 35.28 -16.58 -61.13
C SER A 438 35.64 -15.93 -62.48
N SER A 439 35.60 -14.59 -62.55
CA SER A 439 35.88 -13.78 -63.75
C SER A 439 36.48 -12.43 -63.35
N PRO A 440 37.18 -11.70 -64.24
CA PRO A 440 37.74 -10.40 -63.92
C PRO A 440 36.67 -9.43 -63.39
N LEU A 441 36.94 -8.79 -62.26
CA LEU A 441 36.03 -7.83 -61.65
C LEU A 441 36.36 -6.40 -62.10
N PRO A 442 35.34 -5.53 -62.21
CA PRO A 442 35.54 -4.08 -62.33
C PRO A 442 36.45 -3.52 -61.21
N SER A 443 37.26 -2.51 -61.54
CA SER A 443 38.02 -1.77 -60.53
C SER A 443 37.10 -0.99 -59.58
N GLY A 444 37.55 -0.77 -58.34
CA GLY A 444 36.84 0.06 -57.36
C GLY A 444 35.77 -0.66 -56.52
N ILE A 445 35.69 -2.00 -56.56
CA ILE A 445 34.72 -2.76 -55.76
C ILE A 445 35.08 -2.74 -54.27
N LYS A 446 34.08 -2.46 -53.44
CA LYS A 446 34.15 -2.59 -52.00
C LYS A 446 33.52 -3.91 -51.56
N PHE A 447 34.32 -4.78 -50.93
CA PHE A 447 33.81 -6.00 -50.32
C PHE A 447 33.23 -5.72 -48.92
N ILE A 448 32.03 -6.24 -48.69
CA ILE A 448 31.33 -6.17 -47.41
C ILE A 448 31.13 -7.59 -46.91
N TRP A 449 31.79 -7.92 -45.81
CA TRP A 449 31.73 -9.22 -45.18
C TRP A 449 30.68 -9.27 -44.08
N ARG A 450 29.98 -10.40 -43.94
CA ARG A 450 29.06 -10.67 -42.84
C ARG A 450 29.15 -12.12 -42.40
N VAL A 451 28.93 -12.33 -41.10
CA VAL A 451 28.75 -13.66 -40.52
C VAL A 451 27.31 -13.84 -40.08
N MET A 452 26.76 -15.02 -40.35
CA MET A 452 25.42 -15.41 -39.96
C MET A 452 25.44 -16.78 -39.27
N PRO A 453 24.86 -16.92 -38.07
CA PRO A 453 24.30 -15.85 -37.25
C PRO A 453 25.38 -14.90 -36.70
N PHE A 454 25.03 -13.65 -36.37
CA PHE A 454 26.00 -12.64 -35.92
C PHE A 454 26.75 -13.02 -34.63
N TYR A 455 26.18 -13.93 -33.82
CA TYR A 455 26.81 -14.43 -32.60
C TYR A 455 27.85 -15.52 -32.86
N LEU A 456 27.95 -16.03 -34.09
CA LEU A 456 28.95 -17.04 -34.46
C LEU A 456 30.38 -16.46 -34.42
N GLY A 457 30.53 -15.14 -34.55
CA GLY A 457 31.82 -14.46 -34.46
C GLY A 457 31.76 -13.05 -34.99
N LYS A 458 32.92 -12.43 -35.20
CA LYS A 458 33.04 -11.10 -35.83
C LYS A 458 33.87 -11.22 -37.09
N ILE A 459 33.45 -10.59 -38.18
CA ILE A 459 34.22 -10.50 -39.41
C ILE A 459 34.48 -9.04 -39.78
N GLN A 460 35.72 -8.76 -40.16
CA GLN A 460 36.17 -7.45 -40.61
C GLN A 460 36.06 -7.31 -42.13
N ASN A 461 36.16 -6.08 -42.65
CA ASN A 461 36.02 -5.81 -44.09
C ASN A 461 37.16 -6.40 -44.94
N ASP A 462 38.27 -6.78 -44.31
CA ASP A 462 39.42 -7.46 -44.95
C ASP A 462 39.26 -8.99 -45.02
N GLY A 463 38.10 -9.52 -44.59
CA GLY A 463 37.80 -10.95 -44.51
C GLY A 463 38.27 -11.64 -43.24
N THR A 464 38.89 -10.93 -42.28
CA THR A 464 39.36 -11.51 -41.02
C THR A 464 38.19 -11.85 -40.10
N PHE A 465 37.96 -13.15 -39.88
CA PHE A 465 36.94 -13.70 -38.99
C PHE A 465 37.53 -14.15 -37.65
N ILE A 466 36.83 -13.84 -36.56
CA ILE A 466 37.15 -14.26 -35.19
C ILE A 466 35.98 -15.09 -34.66
N ALA A 467 36.22 -16.35 -34.34
CA ALA A 467 35.22 -17.27 -33.83
C ALA A 467 34.66 -16.81 -32.46
N GLY A 468 33.34 -16.78 -32.35
CA GLY A 468 32.63 -16.39 -31.13
C GLY A 468 32.63 -17.48 -30.06
N LYS A 469 32.02 -17.18 -28.91
CA LYS A 469 31.85 -18.16 -27.83
C LYS A 469 30.80 -19.20 -28.21
N VAL A 470 31.10 -20.48 -27.95
CA VAL A 470 30.10 -21.55 -28.03
C VAL A 470 29.28 -21.56 -26.72
N PRO A 471 27.95 -21.39 -26.77
CA PRO A 471 27.11 -21.36 -25.58
C PRO A 471 27.22 -22.64 -24.72
N GLU A 472 26.95 -22.52 -23.42
CA GLU A 472 26.84 -23.68 -22.54
C GLU A 472 25.80 -24.69 -23.06
N GLY A 473 26.15 -25.98 -22.99
CA GLY A 473 25.35 -27.07 -23.54
C GLY A 473 25.52 -27.34 -25.04
N HIS A 474 26.35 -26.57 -25.76
CA HIS A 474 26.65 -26.81 -27.17
C HIS A 474 28.13 -27.18 -27.34
N THR A 475 28.41 -28.15 -28.21
CA THR A 475 29.78 -28.55 -28.59
C THR A 475 30.21 -27.89 -29.90
N ILE A 476 29.25 -27.61 -30.80
CA ILE A 476 29.46 -27.08 -32.14
C ILE A 476 28.36 -26.05 -32.48
N MET A 477 28.75 -25.01 -33.21
CA MET A 477 27.88 -24.01 -33.81
C MET A 477 28.15 -23.94 -35.32
N LEU A 478 27.09 -24.02 -36.13
CA LEU A 478 27.18 -23.92 -37.58
C LEU A 478 26.69 -22.54 -38.04
N GLY A 479 27.33 -22.00 -39.07
CA GLY A 479 26.84 -20.81 -39.76
C GLY A 479 27.54 -20.57 -41.09
N LYS A 480 27.46 -19.33 -41.57
CA LYS A 480 27.96 -18.90 -42.87
C LYS A 480 28.72 -17.60 -42.76
N VAL A 481 29.79 -17.50 -43.52
CA VAL A 481 30.44 -16.23 -43.87
C VAL A 481 30.04 -15.89 -45.29
N VAL A 482 29.56 -14.67 -45.50
CA VAL A 482 29.14 -14.16 -46.80
C VAL A 482 29.88 -12.88 -47.12
N VAL A 483 30.12 -12.64 -48.40
CA VAL A 483 30.74 -11.44 -48.94
C VAL A 483 29.93 -10.95 -50.12
N VAL A 484 29.71 -9.64 -50.18
CA VAL A 484 29.14 -8.97 -51.36
C VAL A 484 30.11 -7.89 -51.81
N GLY A 485 30.39 -7.83 -53.11
CA GLY A 485 31.09 -6.72 -53.74
C GLY A 485 30.09 -5.66 -54.17
N VAL A 486 30.36 -4.41 -53.77
CA VAL A 486 29.55 -3.25 -54.09
C VAL A 486 30.37 -2.26 -54.91
N LYS A 487 29.82 -1.80 -56.03
CA LYS A 487 30.36 -0.72 -56.86
C LYS A 487 29.27 0.32 -57.10
N ASP A 488 29.59 1.59 -56.87
CA ASP A 488 28.67 2.73 -57.08
C ASP A 488 27.31 2.57 -56.36
N GLY A 489 27.28 1.84 -55.24
CA GLY A 489 26.07 1.56 -54.47
C GLY A 489 25.29 0.32 -54.89
N GLU A 490 25.68 -0.34 -55.98
CA GLU A 490 25.05 -1.56 -56.51
C GLU A 490 25.89 -2.81 -56.21
N ILE A 491 25.21 -3.93 -56.00
CA ILE A 491 25.90 -5.22 -55.77
C ILE A 491 26.28 -5.79 -57.13
N CYS A 492 27.57 -6.05 -57.34
CA CYS A 492 28.11 -6.57 -58.61
C CYS A 492 28.65 -8.00 -58.51
N CYS A 493 29.01 -8.47 -57.32
CA CYS A 493 29.48 -9.84 -57.12
C CYS A 493 29.20 -10.29 -55.68
N TYR A 494 29.22 -11.59 -55.42
CA TYR A 494 28.93 -12.12 -54.10
C TYR A 494 29.49 -13.54 -53.92
N GLY A 495 29.72 -13.96 -52.69
CA GLY A 495 30.13 -15.31 -52.36
C GLY A 495 29.86 -15.65 -50.92
N GLY A 496 30.14 -16.89 -50.56
CA GLY A 496 30.08 -17.30 -49.17
C GLY A 496 30.54 -18.73 -48.97
N THR A 497 30.76 -19.07 -47.71
CA THR A 497 31.12 -20.42 -47.29
C THR A 497 30.51 -20.73 -45.93
N SER A 498 30.34 -22.01 -45.61
CA SER A 498 29.92 -22.40 -44.27
C SER A 498 31.11 -22.28 -43.32
N VAL A 499 30.84 -22.16 -42.02
CA VAL A 499 31.87 -22.15 -40.99
C VAL A 499 31.33 -22.85 -39.74
N THR A 500 32.19 -23.65 -39.13
CA THR A 500 31.89 -24.41 -37.92
C THR A 500 32.72 -23.83 -36.77
N VAL A 501 32.08 -23.47 -35.66
CA VAL A 501 32.76 -23.04 -34.43
C VAL A 501 32.54 -24.08 -33.35
N ARG A 502 33.62 -24.67 -32.82
CA ARG A 502 33.58 -25.65 -31.74
C ARG A 502 34.13 -25.08 -30.44
N ARG A 503 33.76 -25.72 -29.33
CA ARG A 503 34.22 -25.33 -28.00
C ARG A 503 35.73 -25.46 -27.84
#